data_AF-A0A9P4GEC1-F1
#
_entry.id   AF-A0A9P4GEC1-F1
#
_cell.length_a   1.000
_cell.length_b   1.000
_cell.length_c   1.000
_cell.angle_alpha   90.00
_cell.angle_beta   90.00
_cell.angle_gamma   90.00
#
_symmetry.space_group_name_H-M   'P 1'
#
loop_
_entity.id
_entity.type
_entity.pdbx_description
1 polymer ?
#
loop_
_entity_poly.entity_id
_entity_poly.type
_entity_poly.pdbx_seq_one_letter_code
_entity_poly.pdbx_strand_id
1 'polypeptide(L)'
;MKTSGIVAAAAILLQSQQVQAFPGTGLIARQKANILLSFLELFSTFFPKAETAWDIKKHPQMCKVYMETRDGGNCKAKVTCDDGEKEYNPGGAGWNACFVGGRQYFTDPRIGDFSITFKEKNGAGQGEGLTTPSLQLKYVGDWREFPVNELAEAYSKHNDCDENGASPFRECGDGPYVCTYGDYPAMGIETGISSARTKKYICGVPKIGKGGGGIDSNAPTNDKGFAPGQCGVHVKQYQKPDASKDSYSLEVYVNDANENKIGEVGKSGPNVSLASKLPLTLEVKTGGIDKDPVSFAYGGDSWTSDDKRCKVGSYDSGARQMDCGFTC
;
A
#
# COMPACT_ATOMS: atom_id res chain seq x y z
N MET A 1 71.23 -46.18 34.12
CA MET A 1 70.50 -45.21 33.28
C MET A 1 69.02 -45.54 33.36
N LYS A 2 68.20 -44.53 33.67
CA LYS A 2 66.75 -44.59 33.80
C LYS A 2 66.10 -44.68 32.42
N THR A 3 65.02 -45.44 32.28
CA THR A 3 63.75 -44.98 31.68
C THR A 3 62.63 -45.99 31.96
N SER A 4 61.59 -45.50 32.61
CA SER A 4 60.28 -46.12 32.79
C SER A 4 59.32 -45.61 31.71
N GLY A 5 58.28 -46.37 31.36
CA GLY A 5 57.11 -45.93 30.59
C GLY A 5 56.10 -47.08 30.51
N ILE A 6 55.23 -47.24 31.52
CA ILE A 6 53.87 -46.70 31.65
C ILE A 6 52.92 -47.16 30.53
N VAL A 7 52.02 -48.07 30.94
CA VAL A 7 50.85 -48.56 30.21
C VAL A 7 49.77 -47.47 30.25
N ALA A 8 49.31 -47.03 29.08
CA ALA A 8 48.17 -46.12 28.96
C ALA A 8 46.88 -46.94 28.90
N ALA A 9 46.02 -46.79 29.91
CA ALA A 9 44.67 -47.32 29.94
C ALA A 9 43.73 -46.43 29.09
N ALA A 10 42.92 -47.08 28.26
CA ALA A 10 41.89 -46.43 27.46
C ALA A 10 40.73 -45.96 28.35
N ALA A 11 40.49 -44.65 28.37
CA ALA A 11 39.28 -44.07 28.94
C ALA A 11 38.23 -43.92 27.83
N ILE A 12 37.12 -44.63 27.98
CA ILE A 12 35.92 -44.52 27.15
C ILE A 12 35.20 -43.22 27.54
N LEU A 13 35.25 -42.22 26.67
CA LEU A 13 34.43 -41.01 26.79
C LEU A 13 33.01 -41.29 26.33
N LEU A 14 32.08 -41.32 27.29
CA LEU A 14 30.65 -41.20 27.07
C LEU A 14 30.37 -39.87 26.37
N GLN A 15 29.89 -39.95 25.12
CA GLN A 15 29.38 -38.80 24.39
C GLN A 15 28.07 -38.33 25.05
N SER A 16 28.12 -37.13 25.64
CA SER A 16 26.94 -36.39 26.04
C SER A 16 26.18 -35.97 24.78
N GLN A 17 24.91 -36.36 24.70
CA GLN A 17 23.97 -35.80 23.74
C GLN A 17 23.73 -34.33 24.11
N GLN A 18 24.44 -33.41 23.46
CA GLN A 18 23.99 -32.02 23.39
C GLN A 18 22.80 -31.97 22.44
N VAL A 19 21.60 -31.99 23.00
CA VAL A 19 20.38 -31.54 22.33
C VAL A 19 20.57 -30.05 22.06
N GLN A 20 21.02 -29.71 20.85
CA GLN A 20 20.91 -28.35 20.33
C GLN A 20 19.43 -28.09 20.06
N ALA A 21 18.74 -27.53 21.06
CA ALA A 21 17.45 -26.91 20.85
C ALA A 21 17.67 -25.69 19.93
N PHE A 22 17.32 -25.83 18.65
CA PHE A 22 17.26 -24.72 17.72
C PHE A 22 16.24 -23.68 18.22
N PRO A 23 16.62 -22.43 18.54
CA PRO A 23 15.67 -21.36 18.78
C PRO A 23 15.27 -20.76 17.42
N GLY A 24 14.62 -21.56 16.55
CA GLY A 24 14.41 -21.17 15.16
C GLY A 24 12.95 -20.88 14.79
N THR A 25 12.02 -21.72 15.22
CA THR A 25 10.65 -21.70 14.71
C THR A 25 9.76 -20.64 15.38
N GLY A 26 9.94 -20.41 16.69
CA GLY A 26 9.12 -19.46 17.44
C GLY A 26 9.36 -17.97 17.10
N LEU A 27 10.61 -17.59 16.77
CA LEU A 27 10.95 -16.22 16.41
C LEU A 27 10.49 -15.86 15.00
N ILE A 28 10.62 -16.80 14.05
CA ILE A 28 10.16 -16.61 12.66
C ILE A 28 8.62 -16.49 12.62
N ALA A 29 7.90 -17.30 13.39
CA ALA A 29 6.45 -17.22 13.48
C ALA A 29 5.95 -15.87 14.04
N ARG A 30 6.64 -15.32 15.06
CA ARG A 30 6.31 -14.00 15.64
C ARG A 30 6.60 -12.86 14.66
N GLN A 31 7.71 -12.93 13.93
CA GLN A 31 8.06 -11.90 12.95
C GLN A 31 7.06 -11.87 11.77
N LYS A 32 6.63 -13.04 11.30
CA LYS A 32 5.59 -13.16 10.25
C LYS A 32 4.23 -12.62 10.70
N ALA A 33 3.82 -12.88 11.94
CA ALA A 33 2.57 -12.37 12.50
C ALA A 33 2.57 -10.83 12.59
N ASN A 34 3.69 -10.22 12.98
CA ASN A 34 3.80 -8.75 13.07
C ASN A 34 3.73 -8.06 11.70
N ILE A 35 4.33 -8.66 10.66
CA ILE A 35 4.26 -8.11 9.29
C ILE A 35 2.82 -8.14 8.79
N LEU A 36 2.12 -9.27 8.97
CA LEU A 36 0.72 -9.42 8.59
C LEU A 36 -0.18 -8.41 9.31
N LEU A 37 -0.02 -8.22 10.62
CA LEU A 37 -0.79 -7.24 11.39
C LEU A 37 -0.55 -5.81 10.91
N SER A 38 0.71 -5.40 10.74
CA SER A 38 1.05 -4.06 10.24
C SER A 38 0.52 -3.78 8.84
N PHE A 39 0.33 -4.85 8.06
CA PHE A 39 -0.22 -4.78 6.72
C PHE A 39 -1.75 -4.70 6.73
N LEU A 40 -2.40 -5.47 7.61
CA LEU A 40 -3.85 -5.36 7.83
C LEU A 40 -4.21 -3.98 8.39
N GLU A 41 -3.40 -3.40 9.26
CA GLU A 41 -3.56 -2.00 9.68
C GLU A 41 -3.55 -1.05 8.48
N LEU A 42 -2.58 -1.21 7.57
CA LEU A 42 -2.46 -0.40 6.35
C LEU A 42 -3.68 -0.52 5.42
N PHE A 43 -4.30 -1.70 5.34
CA PHE A 43 -5.44 -1.95 4.44
C PHE A 43 -6.80 -1.75 5.12
N SER A 44 -6.88 -1.90 6.44
CA SER A 44 -8.11 -1.71 7.22
C SER A 44 -8.65 -0.27 7.17
N THR A 45 -7.79 0.71 6.87
CA THR A 45 -8.22 2.09 6.60
C THR A 45 -8.98 2.23 5.28
N PHE A 46 -8.76 1.32 4.33
CA PHE A 46 -9.40 1.33 3.00
C PHE A 46 -10.64 0.43 2.92
N PHE A 47 -10.75 -0.58 3.78
CA PHE A 47 -11.79 -1.61 3.67
C PHE A 47 -12.52 -1.86 4.99
N PRO A 48 -13.86 -1.96 4.96
CA PRO A 48 -14.59 -2.63 6.03
C PRO A 48 -14.19 -4.12 6.08
N LYS A 49 -14.48 -4.77 7.21
CA LYS A 49 -14.22 -6.20 7.44
C LYS A 49 -14.82 -7.08 6.33
N ALA A 50 -14.13 -8.18 6.02
CA ALA A 50 -14.49 -9.24 5.07
C ALA A 50 -14.52 -8.85 3.57
N GLU A 51 -14.01 -7.68 3.20
CA GLU A 51 -13.90 -7.29 1.78
C GLU A 51 -12.69 -7.94 1.08
N THR A 52 -12.86 -8.22 -0.22
CA THR A 52 -11.80 -8.74 -1.11
C THR A 52 -11.20 -7.60 -1.92
N ALA A 53 -9.97 -7.21 -1.57
CA ALA A 53 -9.31 -6.02 -2.14
C ALA A 53 -9.08 -6.09 -3.66
N TRP A 54 -9.13 -7.30 -4.25
CA TRP A 54 -8.95 -7.53 -5.69
C TRP A 54 -10.26 -7.49 -6.50
N ASP A 55 -11.43 -7.30 -5.88
CA ASP A 55 -12.69 -7.06 -6.59
C ASP A 55 -12.77 -5.60 -7.06
N ILE A 56 -12.13 -5.31 -8.19
CA ILE A 56 -12.03 -3.95 -8.75
C ILE A 56 -13.42 -3.36 -9.08
N LYS A 57 -14.45 -4.19 -9.28
CA LYS A 57 -15.81 -3.68 -9.53
C LYS A 57 -16.41 -3.08 -8.27
N LYS A 58 -16.15 -3.69 -7.12
CA LYS A 58 -16.55 -3.15 -5.81
C LYS A 58 -15.60 -2.04 -5.34
N HIS A 59 -14.32 -2.16 -5.70
CA HIS A 59 -13.24 -1.31 -5.22
C HIS A 59 -12.47 -0.68 -6.40
N PRO A 60 -13.07 0.29 -7.12
CA PRO A 60 -12.46 0.90 -8.31
C PRO A 60 -11.17 1.67 -8.01
N GLN A 61 -10.93 2.03 -6.75
CA GLN A 61 -9.68 2.62 -6.26
C GLN A 61 -8.52 1.61 -6.13
N MET A 62 -8.78 0.34 -6.44
CA MET A 62 -7.79 -0.74 -6.39
C MET A 62 -7.42 -1.23 -7.80
N CYS A 63 -6.27 -1.88 -7.87
CA CYS A 63 -5.84 -2.67 -8.99
C CYS A 63 -5.57 -4.10 -8.54
N LYS A 64 -5.73 -5.04 -9.46
CA LYS A 64 -5.38 -6.45 -9.31
C LYS A 64 -3.98 -6.69 -9.87
N VAL A 65 -3.03 -7.07 -9.03
CA VAL A 65 -1.73 -7.60 -9.43
C VAL A 65 -1.85 -9.12 -9.53
N TYR A 66 -1.80 -9.63 -10.76
CA TYR A 66 -1.73 -11.05 -11.07
C TYR A 66 -0.27 -11.48 -11.18
N MET A 67 0.07 -12.61 -10.56
CA MET A 67 1.40 -13.22 -10.60
C MET A 67 1.25 -14.69 -10.98
N GLU A 68 2.03 -15.14 -11.95
CA GLU A 68 2.02 -16.51 -12.42
C GLU A 68 3.42 -17.06 -12.63
N THR A 69 3.60 -18.33 -12.30
CA THR A 69 4.75 -19.15 -12.71
C THR A 69 4.25 -20.46 -13.31
N ARG A 70 5.01 -21.03 -14.23
CA ARG A 70 4.69 -22.32 -14.84
C ARG A 70 5.94 -23.19 -14.89
N ASP A 71 5.83 -24.42 -14.39
CA ASP A 71 6.91 -25.41 -14.41
C ASP A 71 8.18 -24.96 -13.69
N GLY A 72 8.04 -24.13 -12.65
CA GLY A 72 9.19 -23.55 -11.95
C GLY A 72 9.96 -22.51 -12.76
N GLY A 73 9.35 -21.95 -13.81
CA GLY A 73 9.87 -20.86 -14.61
C GLY A 73 8.75 -20.03 -15.25
N ASN A 74 9.03 -19.37 -16.38
CA ASN A 74 8.05 -18.65 -17.21
C ASN A 74 7.17 -17.68 -16.40
N CYS A 75 7.81 -16.79 -15.65
CA CYS A 75 7.12 -15.87 -14.77
C CYS A 75 6.36 -14.81 -15.57
N LYS A 76 5.17 -14.46 -15.09
CA LYS A 76 4.28 -13.48 -15.71
C LYS A 76 3.64 -12.60 -14.64
N ALA A 77 3.51 -11.31 -14.95
CA ALA A 77 2.71 -10.39 -14.15
C ALA A 77 1.70 -9.64 -15.00
N LYS A 78 0.55 -9.32 -14.42
CA LYS A 78 -0.42 -8.39 -15.00
C LYS A 78 -0.92 -7.43 -13.93
N VAL A 79 -1.21 -6.21 -14.34
CA VAL A 79 -1.91 -5.24 -13.51
C VAL A 79 -3.22 -4.90 -14.22
N THR A 80 -4.34 -5.24 -13.58
CA THR A 80 -5.69 -4.91 -14.06
C THR A 80 -6.26 -3.84 -13.14
N CYS A 81 -6.78 -2.75 -13.68
CA CYS A 81 -7.54 -1.74 -12.94
C CYS A 81 -8.86 -1.49 -13.68
N ASP A 82 -9.67 -0.52 -13.24
CA ASP A 82 -10.91 -0.11 -13.91
C ASP A 82 -10.70 0.44 -15.35
N ASP A 83 -9.52 1.00 -15.61
CA ASP A 83 -9.12 1.57 -16.89
C ASP A 83 -8.52 0.55 -17.88
N GLY A 84 -8.38 -0.71 -17.45
CA GLY A 84 -7.94 -1.82 -18.30
C GLY A 84 -6.82 -2.67 -17.71
N GLU A 85 -6.22 -3.49 -18.58
CA GLU A 85 -5.17 -4.44 -18.21
C GLU A 85 -3.85 -4.11 -18.88
N LYS A 86 -2.76 -4.20 -18.11
CA LYS A 86 -1.39 -4.14 -18.61
C LYS A 86 -0.67 -5.43 -18.26
N GLU A 87 -0.22 -6.15 -19.29
CA GLU A 87 0.59 -7.35 -19.13
C GLU A 87 2.07 -6.98 -19.16
N TYR A 88 2.80 -7.49 -18.17
CA TYR A 88 4.24 -7.34 -18.07
C TYR A 88 4.91 -8.62 -18.56
N ASN A 89 5.66 -8.47 -19.65
CA ASN A 89 6.37 -9.55 -20.35
C ASN A 89 5.41 -10.56 -21.00
N PRO A 90 4.66 -10.14 -22.05
CA PRO A 90 3.75 -11.02 -22.76
C PRO A 90 4.48 -12.23 -23.34
N GLY A 91 3.94 -13.42 -23.12
CA GLY A 91 4.51 -14.68 -23.62
C GLY A 91 5.62 -15.31 -22.76
N GLY A 92 5.87 -14.80 -21.54
CA GLY A 92 6.76 -15.43 -20.56
C GLY A 92 8.27 -15.26 -20.82
N ALA A 93 8.65 -14.56 -21.90
CA ALA A 93 10.04 -14.44 -22.34
C ALA A 93 10.89 -13.38 -21.60
N GLY A 94 10.30 -12.57 -20.71
CA GLY A 94 10.91 -11.29 -20.31
C GLY A 94 11.32 -11.11 -18.84
N TRP A 95 11.17 -12.10 -17.97
CA TRP A 95 11.67 -11.98 -16.59
C TRP A 95 13.11 -12.50 -16.51
N ASN A 96 14.07 -11.60 -16.53
CA ASN A 96 15.47 -11.95 -16.27
C ASN A 96 15.69 -12.46 -14.84
N ALA A 97 14.78 -12.16 -13.91
CA ALA A 97 14.81 -12.60 -12.52
C ALA A 97 13.81 -13.72 -12.18
N CYS A 98 13.41 -14.57 -13.14
CA CYS A 98 12.50 -15.69 -12.89
C CYS A 98 13.19 -16.92 -12.28
N PHE A 99 13.67 -16.79 -11.05
CA PHE A 99 14.29 -17.86 -10.26
C PHE A 99 14.12 -17.55 -8.77
N VAL A 100 14.45 -18.52 -7.90
CA VAL A 100 14.32 -18.35 -6.44
C VAL A 100 15.19 -17.19 -5.94
N GLY A 101 14.57 -16.22 -5.28
CA GLY A 101 15.23 -15.01 -4.77
C GLY A 101 15.50 -13.94 -5.84
N GLY A 102 15.19 -14.22 -7.11
CA GLY A 102 15.26 -13.23 -8.17
C GLY A 102 14.17 -12.17 -8.01
N ARG A 103 14.58 -10.91 -7.81
CA ARG A 103 13.67 -9.77 -7.68
C ARG A 103 13.52 -9.07 -9.03
N GLN A 104 12.31 -9.15 -9.59
CA GLN A 104 11.97 -8.44 -10.82
C GLN A 104 11.30 -7.10 -10.49
N TYR A 105 11.78 -6.01 -11.09
CA TYR A 105 11.18 -4.68 -10.94
C TYR A 105 10.31 -4.33 -12.15
N PHE A 106 9.27 -3.55 -11.89
CA PHE A 106 8.29 -3.06 -12.86
C PHE A 106 7.87 -1.64 -12.52
N THR A 107 7.32 -0.95 -13.51
CA THR A 107 6.66 0.35 -13.33
C THR A 107 5.29 0.30 -14.00
N ASP A 108 4.23 0.58 -13.24
CA ASP A 108 2.87 0.79 -13.72
C ASP A 108 2.44 2.24 -13.44
N PRO A 109 1.88 2.97 -14.42
CA PRO A 109 1.41 4.33 -14.18
C PRO A 109 0.31 4.43 -13.11
N ARG A 110 -0.39 3.32 -12.80
CA ARG A 110 -1.54 3.28 -11.90
C ARG A 110 -1.20 2.80 -10.50
N ILE A 111 -0.11 2.05 -10.30
CA ILE A 111 0.31 1.57 -8.97
C ILE A 111 1.77 1.95 -8.63
N GLY A 112 2.44 2.66 -9.53
CA GLY A 112 3.82 3.09 -9.41
C GLY A 112 4.84 1.97 -9.61
N ASP A 113 6.01 2.13 -8.99
CA ASP A 113 7.09 1.14 -9.03
C ASP A 113 6.76 -0.02 -8.10
N PHE A 114 6.95 -1.25 -8.59
CA PHE A 114 6.72 -2.45 -7.82
C PHE A 114 7.70 -3.55 -8.20
N SER A 115 7.78 -4.58 -7.36
CA SER A 115 8.65 -5.72 -7.62
C SER A 115 8.05 -7.02 -7.10
N ILE A 116 8.40 -8.12 -7.77
CA ILE A 116 7.97 -9.46 -7.39
C ILE A 116 9.22 -10.33 -7.22
N THR A 117 9.25 -11.10 -6.13
CA THR A 117 10.30 -12.08 -5.84
C THR A 117 9.66 -13.41 -5.47
N PHE A 118 10.02 -14.51 -6.13
CA PHE A 118 9.60 -15.85 -5.70
C PHE A 118 10.61 -16.39 -4.70
N LYS A 119 10.20 -16.65 -3.47
CA LYS A 119 11.14 -16.90 -2.36
C LYS A 119 11.57 -18.34 -2.22
N GLU A 120 10.73 -19.28 -2.67
CA GLU A 120 11.00 -20.71 -2.51
C GLU A 120 10.76 -21.45 -3.81
N LYS A 121 11.48 -22.56 -3.96
CA LYS A 121 11.13 -23.64 -4.87
C LYS A 121 10.38 -24.69 -4.06
N ASN A 122 9.22 -25.12 -4.56
CA ASN A 122 8.38 -26.13 -3.95
C ASN A 122 7.97 -25.78 -2.51
N GLY A 123 7.49 -24.56 -2.31
CA GLY A 123 7.05 -24.04 -1.02
C GLY A 123 6.03 -24.97 -0.36
N ALA A 124 6.01 -24.96 0.98
CA ALA A 124 5.20 -25.87 1.75
C ALA A 124 3.72 -25.82 1.32
N GLY A 125 3.15 -26.99 1.00
CA GLY A 125 1.76 -27.12 0.57
C GLY A 125 1.45 -26.61 -0.85
N GLN A 126 2.43 -26.12 -1.60
CA GLN A 126 2.22 -25.56 -2.94
C GLN A 126 2.71 -26.47 -4.08
N GLY A 127 3.27 -27.64 -3.78
CA GLY A 127 3.74 -28.60 -4.79
C GLY A 127 4.91 -28.08 -5.62
N GLU A 128 5.17 -28.71 -6.77
CA GLU A 128 6.35 -28.37 -7.57
C GLU A 128 6.24 -27.01 -8.28
N GLY A 129 7.29 -26.18 -8.22
CA GLY A 129 7.39 -24.91 -8.94
C GLY A 129 8.08 -23.77 -8.18
N LEU A 130 8.05 -22.57 -8.76
CA LEU A 130 8.44 -21.32 -8.10
C LEU A 130 7.23 -20.76 -7.37
N THR A 131 7.37 -20.63 -6.06
CA THR A 131 6.26 -20.44 -5.12
C THR A 131 6.55 -19.28 -4.17
N THR A 132 5.62 -19.03 -3.24
CA THR A 132 5.79 -18.02 -2.17
C THR A 132 6.25 -16.65 -2.71
N PRO A 133 5.46 -16.02 -3.60
CA PRO A 133 5.79 -14.69 -4.07
C PRO A 133 5.79 -13.68 -2.92
N SER A 134 6.66 -12.71 -3.08
CA SER A 134 6.74 -11.51 -2.28
C SER A 134 6.52 -10.33 -3.21
N LEU A 135 5.45 -9.57 -2.97
CA LEU A 135 5.15 -8.35 -3.68
C LEU A 135 5.66 -7.16 -2.85
N GLN A 136 6.29 -6.20 -3.48
CA GLN A 136 6.71 -4.96 -2.83
C GLN A 136 6.32 -3.79 -3.72
N LEU A 137 5.75 -2.75 -3.12
CA LEU A 137 5.28 -1.56 -3.80
C LEU A 137 6.04 -0.36 -3.23
N LYS A 138 6.61 0.48 -4.08
CA LYS A 138 7.31 1.69 -3.64
C LYS A 138 6.37 2.64 -2.91
N TYR A 139 5.20 2.87 -3.51
CA TYR A 139 4.23 3.85 -3.01
C TYR A 139 3.31 3.28 -1.95
N VAL A 140 3.40 1.97 -1.67
CA VAL A 140 2.61 1.29 -0.65
C VAL A 140 3.53 0.59 0.34
N GLY A 141 3.79 1.26 1.46
CA GLY A 141 4.64 0.75 2.53
C GLY A 141 6.14 0.89 2.24
N ASP A 142 6.57 1.74 1.31
CA ASP A 142 7.98 2.02 0.97
C ASP A 142 8.80 0.75 0.75
N TRP A 143 8.41 -0.04 -0.26
CA TRP A 143 9.01 -1.34 -0.57
C TRP A 143 8.91 -2.38 0.53
N ARG A 144 8.02 -2.20 1.52
CA ARG A 144 7.72 -3.26 2.48
C ARG A 144 7.24 -4.51 1.77
N GLU A 145 7.63 -5.64 2.33
CA GLU A 145 7.31 -6.96 1.82
C GLU A 145 5.88 -7.37 2.10
N PHE A 146 5.16 -7.77 1.05
CA PHE A 146 3.82 -8.33 1.15
C PHE A 146 3.97 -9.84 0.95
N PRO A 147 3.80 -10.64 2.01
CA PRO A 147 3.94 -12.09 1.94
C PRO A 147 2.70 -12.70 1.25
N VAL A 148 2.72 -12.74 -0.09
CA VAL A 148 1.54 -13.04 -0.92
C VAL A 148 0.96 -14.40 -0.59
N ASN A 149 1.79 -15.41 -0.35
CA ASN A 149 1.30 -16.74 -0.05
C ASN A 149 0.58 -16.79 1.30
N GLU A 150 1.15 -16.22 2.34
CA GLU A 150 0.52 -16.15 3.67
C GLU A 150 -0.82 -15.39 3.61
N LEU A 151 -0.88 -14.31 2.84
CA LEU A 151 -2.11 -13.53 2.62
C LEU A 151 -3.17 -14.35 1.86
N ALA A 152 -2.76 -15.09 0.81
CA ALA A 152 -3.65 -15.95 0.04
C ALA A 152 -4.16 -17.16 0.84
N GLU A 153 -3.30 -17.76 1.66
CA GLU A 153 -3.67 -18.86 2.54
C GLU A 153 -4.68 -18.41 3.61
N ALA A 154 -4.53 -17.19 4.13
CA ALA A 154 -5.49 -16.61 5.08
C ALA A 154 -6.89 -16.46 4.45
N TYR A 155 -6.99 -16.00 3.19
CA TYR A 155 -8.26 -15.96 2.48
C TYR A 155 -8.81 -17.36 2.16
N SER A 156 -7.95 -18.30 1.74
CA SER A 156 -8.39 -19.68 1.48
C SER A 156 -8.99 -20.35 2.73
N LYS A 157 -8.41 -20.10 3.92
CA LYS A 157 -8.94 -20.58 5.20
C LYS A 157 -10.29 -19.93 5.55
N HIS A 158 -10.46 -18.65 5.19
CA HIS A 158 -11.73 -17.96 5.36
C HIS A 158 -12.81 -18.54 4.46
N ASN A 159 -12.56 -18.70 3.16
CA ASN A 159 -13.54 -19.31 2.26
C ASN A 159 -13.94 -20.73 2.70
N ASP A 160 -12.97 -21.55 3.13
CA ASP A 160 -13.25 -22.87 3.67
C ASP A 160 -14.07 -22.83 4.97
N CYS A 161 -13.91 -21.77 5.77
CA CYS A 161 -14.71 -21.52 6.98
C CYS A 161 -16.14 -21.05 6.63
N ASP A 162 -16.28 -20.16 5.65
CA ASP A 162 -17.58 -19.64 5.20
C ASP A 162 -18.42 -20.74 4.54
N GLU A 163 -17.80 -21.63 3.77
CA GLU A 163 -18.49 -22.76 3.11
C GLU A 163 -18.88 -23.86 4.10
N ASN A 164 -18.04 -24.15 5.10
CA ASN A 164 -18.25 -25.26 6.03
C ASN A 164 -18.79 -24.83 7.42
N GLY A 165 -19.01 -23.53 7.62
CA GLY A 165 -19.46 -22.93 8.86
C GLY A 165 -18.35 -22.70 9.90
N ALA A 166 -18.51 -21.63 10.69
CA ALA A 166 -17.74 -21.42 11.90
C ALA A 166 -18.01 -22.56 12.90
N SER A 167 -16.98 -22.98 13.63
CA SER A 167 -17.11 -23.96 14.70
C SER A 167 -16.60 -23.38 16.02
N PRO A 168 -16.93 -23.96 17.18
CA PRO A 168 -16.36 -23.54 18.46
C PRO A 168 -14.82 -23.55 18.51
N PHE A 169 -14.18 -24.19 17.53
CA PHE A 169 -12.72 -24.30 17.40
C PHE A 169 -12.18 -23.60 16.13
N ARG A 170 -13.05 -22.92 15.36
CA ARG A 170 -12.72 -22.26 14.09
C ARG A 170 -13.56 -20.98 13.95
N GLU A 171 -12.96 -19.86 14.30
CA GLU A 171 -13.48 -18.54 13.95
C GLU A 171 -13.09 -18.22 12.50
N CYS A 172 -14.04 -17.78 11.69
CA CYS A 172 -13.74 -17.24 10.38
C CYS A 172 -13.11 -15.86 10.60
N GLY A 173 -11.89 -15.65 10.08
CA GLY A 173 -11.26 -14.34 10.18
C GLY A 173 -12.14 -13.26 9.54
N ASP A 174 -11.99 -12.01 9.99
CA ASP A 174 -12.81 -10.87 9.56
C ASP A 174 -12.17 -10.04 8.42
N GLY A 175 -11.15 -10.55 7.72
CA GLY A 175 -10.40 -9.77 6.72
C GLY A 175 -9.74 -8.48 7.29
N PRO A 176 -9.37 -7.50 6.45
CA PRO A 176 -9.51 -7.50 4.98
C PRO A 176 -8.63 -8.55 4.29
N TYR A 177 -9.11 -9.08 3.16
CA TYR A 177 -8.36 -10.04 2.35
C TYR A 177 -7.69 -9.34 1.18
N VAL A 178 -6.37 -9.37 1.16
CA VAL A 178 -5.57 -8.61 0.18
C VAL A 178 -5.07 -9.48 -0.96
N CYS A 179 -4.82 -10.77 -0.71
CA CYS A 179 -4.41 -11.70 -1.76
C CYS A 179 -5.25 -12.99 -1.73
N THR A 180 -5.32 -13.66 -2.87
CA THR A 180 -5.91 -14.98 -3.08
C THR A 180 -5.05 -15.78 -4.05
N TYR A 181 -5.21 -17.11 -4.02
CA TYR A 181 -4.78 -17.94 -5.14
C TYR A 181 -5.65 -17.64 -6.36
N GLY A 182 -5.06 -17.76 -7.55
CA GLY A 182 -5.80 -17.56 -8.80
C GLY A 182 -6.76 -18.72 -9.10
N ASP A 183 -7.59 -18.55 -10.13
CA ASP A 183 -8.58 -19.56 -10.50
C ASP A 183 -7.94 -20.84 -11.04
N TYR A 184 -8.37 -21.96 -10.45
CA TYR A 184 -8.07 -23.32 -10.86
C TYR A 184 -9.35 -24.02 -11.33
N PRO A 185 -9.29 -24.84 -12.39
CA PRO A 185 -10.46 -25.56 -12.85
C PRO A 185 -10.96 -26.53 -11.78
N ALA A 186 -12.27 -26.51 -11.50
CA ALA A 186 -12.90 -27.40 -10.52
C ALA A 186 -12.84 -28.89 -10.89
N MET A 187 -12.60 -29.19 -12.18
CA MET A 187 -12.47 -30.55 -12.70
C MET A 187 -11.13 -30.71 -13.41
N GLY A 188 -10.39 -31.75 -13.06
CA GLY A 188 -9.09 -32.08 -13.67
C GLY A 188 -8.08 -32.60 -12.65
N ILE A 189 -6.83 -32.76 -13.09
CA ILE A 189 -5.71 -33.21 -12.25
C ILE A 189 -5.12 -32.02 -11.45
N GLU A 190 -5.37 -30.79 -11.90
CA GLU A 190 -4.87 -29.55 -11.31
C GLU A 190 -6.01 -28.76 -10.64
N THR A 191 -6.47 -29.22 -9.49
CA THR A 191 -7.63 -28.63 -8.77
C THR A 191 -7.27 -27.50 -7.81
N GLY A 192 -5.99 -27.23 -7.62
CA GLY A 192 -5.52 -26.21 -6.70
C GLY A 192 -4.02 -26.01 -6.73
N ILE A 193 -3.54 -25.03 -5.97
CA ILE A 193 -2.14 -24.58 -6.03
C ILE A 193 -1.13 -25.70 -5.78
N SER A 194 -1.45 -26.66 -4.90
CA SER A 194 -0.60 -27.80 -4.56
C SER A 194 -0.37 -28.78 -5.73
N SER A 195 -1.36 -28.91 -6.61
CA SER A 195 -1.39 -29.89 -7.70
C SER A 195 -1.05 -29.28 -9.07
N ALA A 196 -1.28 -27.98 -9.24
CA ALA A 196 -1.19 -27.34 -10.53
C ALA A 196 0.25 -27.07 -10.96
N ARG A 197 0.61 -27.35 -12.22
CA ARG A 197 1.92 -26.96 -12.77
C ARG A 197 2.07 -25.44 -12.91
N THR A 198 0.94 -24.74 -12.97
CA THR A 198 0.87 -23.28 -13.02
C THR A 198 0.49 -22.73 -11.65
N LYS A 199 1.37 -21.95 -11.03
CA LYS A 199 1.09 -21.27 -9.75
C LYS A 199 0.55 -19.89 -10.04
N LYS A 200 -0.60 -19.54 -9.48
CA LYS A 200 -1.28 -18.28 -9.74
C LYS A 200 -1.62 -17.59 -8.44
N TYR A 201 -1.35 -16.30 -8.37
CA TYR A 201 -1.65 -15.47 -7.22
C TYR A 201 -2.24 -14.16 -7.71
N ILE A 202 -3.14 -13.62 -6.91
CA ILE A 202 -3.84 -12.38 -7.17
C ILE A 202 -3.76 -11.55 -5.89
N CYS A 203 -3.34 -10.29 -6.01
CA CYS A 203 -3.42 -9.34 -4.89
C CYS A 203 -4.15 -8.06 -5.33
N GLY A 204 -4.98 -7.52 -4.45
CA GLY A 204 -5.51 -6.16 -4.56
C GLY A 204 -4.48 -5.17 -4.03
N VAL A 205 -4.16 -4.14 -4.80
CA VAL A 205 -3.25 -3.08 -4.39
C VAL A 205 -3.89 -1.72 -4.67
N PRO A 206 -3.66 -0.71 -3.82
CA PRO A 206 -4.23 0.60 -4.05
C PRO A 206 -3.52 1.29 -5.21
N LYS A 207 -4.30 2.10 -5.91
CA LYS A 207 -3.97 2.73 -7.18
C LYS A 207 -3.40 4.11 -6.90
N ILE A 208 -2.14 4.42 -7.23
CA ILE A 208 -1.49 5.68 -6.85
C ILE A 208 -2.28 6.93 -7.28
N GLY A 209 -2.36 7.91 -6.36
CA GLY A 209 -2.99 9.19 -6.62
C GLY A 209 -2.29 9.97 -7.72
N LYS A 210 -2.99 10.95 -8.30
CA LYS A 210 -2.45 11.78 -9.38
C LYS A 210 -1.21 12.53 -8.88
N GLY A 211 -0.05 12.21 -9.44
CA GLY A 211 1.25 12.83 -9.08
C GLY A 211 2.24 11.89 -8.39
N GLY A 212 1.89 10.62 -8.19
CA GLY A 212 2.74 9.70 -7.42
C GLY A 212 2.65 9.94 -5.91
N GLY A 213 1.52 10.49 -5.46
CA GLY A 213 1.18 10.67 -4.05
C GLY A 213 1.20 9.35 -3.27
N GLY A 214 1.23 9.47 -1.94
CA GLY A 214 1.25 8.32 -1.03
C GLY A 214 -0.03 7.46 -1.12
N ILE A 215 -0.12 6.43 -0.29
CA ILE A 215 -1.28 5.52 -0.23
C ILE A 215 -2.56 6.29 0.15
N ASP A 216 -2.40 7.36 0.92
CA ASP A 216 -3.48 8.25 1.33
C ASP A 216 -4.19 8.88 0.12
N SER A 217 -3.51 8.92 -1.04
CA SER A 217 -4.02 9.56 -2.24
C SER A 217 -5.02 8.71 -3.07
N ASN A 218 -5.60 7.65 -2.48
CA ASN A 218 -6.34 6.59 -3.19
C ASN A 218 -7.72 6.24 -2.58
N ALA A 219 -8.29 7.11 -1.75
CA ALA A 219 -9.64 6.95 -1.22
C ALA A 219 -10.72 6.95 -2.32
N PRO A 220 -11.86 6.26 -2.14
CA PRO A 220 -12.95 6.26 -3.10
C PRO A 220 -13.54 7.68 -3.28
N THR A 221 -13.82 8.07 -4.53
CA THR A 221 -14.50 9.33 -4.81
C THR A 221 -16.01 9.19 -4.64
N ASN A 222 -16.66 10.16 -4.01
CA ASN A 222 -18.12 10.18 -3.89
C ASN A 222 -18.82 10.68 -5.17
N ASP A 223 -20.16 10.75 -5.14
CA ASP A 223 -20.99 11.17 -6.27
C ASP A 223 -20.74 12.61 -6.76
N LYS A 224 -20.08 13.45 -5.94
CA LYS A 224 -19.64 14.80 -6.34
C LYS A 224 -18.27 14.80 -7.02
N GLY A 225 -17.62 13.64 -7.12
CA GLY A 225 -16.36 13.43 -7.84
C GLY A 225 -15.12 13.89 -7.09
N PHE A 226 -15.13 13.83 -5.75
CA PHE A 226 -13.96 14.06 -4.88
C PHE A 226 -13.82 12.95 -3.83
N ALA A 227 -12.61 12.71 -3.35
CA ALA A 227 -12.33 11.77 -2.27
C ALA A 227 -12.41 12.45 -0.88
N PRO A 228 -13.33 12.04 0.01
CA PRO A 228 -13.38 12.56 1.38
C PRO A 228 -12.19 12.05 2.20
N GLY A 229 -11.80 12.80 3.23
CA GLY A 229 -10.68 12.53 4.12
C GLY A 229 -9.95 13.80 4.55
N GLN A 230 -8.62 13.76 4.52
CA GLN A 230 -7.79 14.93 4.75
C GLN A 230 -7.47 15.63 3.43
N CYS A 231 -8.07 16.80 3.25
CA CYS A 231 -7.98 17.59 2.03
C CYS A 231 -6.98 18.73 2.21
N GLY A 232 -6.36 19.16 1.11
CA GLY A 232 -5.35 20.21 1.12
C GLY A 232 -5.88 21.50 0.50
N VAL A 233 -5.64 22.64 1.13
CA VAL A 233 -5.76 23.96 0.48
C VAL A 233 -4.38 24.55 0.30
N HIS A 234 -4.10 24.97 -0.93
CA HIS A 234 -2.93 25.76 -1.25
C HIS A 234 -3.34 27.22 -1.47
N VAL A 235 -2.58 28.14 -0.89
CA VAL A 235 -2.78 29.56 -1.05
C VAL A 235 -1.48 30.23 -1.41
N LYS A 236 -1.50 31.01 -2.49
CA LYS A 236 -0.46 31.97 -2.81
C LYS A 236 -0.97 33.37 -2.50
N GLN A 237 -0.39 34.00 -1.48
CA GLN A 237 -0.72 35.38 -1.13
C GLN A 237 0.32 36.32 -1.72
N TYR A 238 -0.13 37.28 -2.51
CA TYR A 238 0.70 38.33 -3.08
C TYR A 238 0.70 39.56 -2.18
N GLN A 239 1.89 40.12 -1.92
CA GLN A 239 2.03 41.40 -1.21
C GLN A 239 1.32 42.53 -1.96
N LYS A 240 0.99 43.58 -1.22
CA LYS A 240 0.52 44.85 -1.77
C LYS A 240 1.70 45.51 -2.51
N PRO A 241 1.58 45.82 -3.81
CA PRO A 241 2.61 46.61 -4.51
C PRO A 241 2.79 47.99 -3.86
N ASP A 242 1.70 48.66 -3.51
CA ASP A 242 1.66 49.86 -2.65
C ASP A 242 0.81 49.56 -1.40
N ALA A 243 1.47 49.46 -0.23
CA ALA A 243 0.82 49.13 1.03
C ALA A 243 -0.31 50.10 1.44
N SER A 244 -0.29 51.33 0.92
CA SER A 244 -1.26 52.39 1.23
C SER A 244 -2.48 52.40 0.31
N LYS A 245 -2.40 51.76 -0.86
CA LYS A 245 -3.43 51.83 -1.90
C LYS A 245 -3.99 50.47 -2.31
N ASP A 246 -3.16 49.44 -2.27
CA ASP A 246 -3.52 48.13 -2.81
C ASP A 246 -4.04 47.20 -1.71
N SER A 247 -4.94 46.30 -2.09
CA SER A 247 -5.33 45.16 -1.28
C SER A 247 -4.41 43.97 -1.56
N TYR A 248 -4.30 43.05 -0.59
CA TYR A 248 -3.74 41.73 -0.88
C TYR A 248 -4.52 41.04 -1.99
N SER A 249 -3.85 40.11 -2.66
CA SER A 249 -4.50 39.20 -3.59
C SER A 249 -4.11 37.76 -3.31
N LEU A 250 -5.04 36.85 -3.57
CA LEU A 250 -4.92 35.43 -3.31
C LEU A 250 -5.11 34.64 -4.60
N GLU A 251 -4.29 33.63 -4.81
CA GLU A 251 -4.57 32.52 -5.72
C GLU A 251 -4.74 31.28 -4.84
N VAL A 252 -5.83 30.53 -5.04
CA VAL A 252 -6.23 29.43 -4.15
C VAL A 252 -6.61 28.22 -4.99
N TYR A 253 -6.10 27.05 -4.64
CA TYR A 253 -6.67 25.79 -5.11
C TYR A 253 -6.84 24.81 -3.97
N VAL A 254 -7.76 23.86 -4.15
CA VAL A 254 -8.08 22.84 -3.18
C VAL A 254 -7.90 21.46 -3.82
N ASN A 255 -7.24 20.58 -3.09
CA ASN A 255 -7.05 19.18 -3.40
C ASN A 255 -7.89 18.31 -2.46
N ASP A 256 -8.46 17.23 -2.99
CA ASP A 256 -9.14 16.22 -2.17
C ASP A 256 -8.15 15.33 -1.40
N ALA A 257 -8.66 14.33 -0.66
CA ALA A 257 -7.80 13.36 0.03
C ALA A 257 -6.88 12.59 -0.92
N ASN A 258 -7.25 12.53 -2.21
CA ASN A 258 -6.48 11.91 -3.27
C ASN A 258 -5.43 12.82 -3.91
N GLU A 259 -5.20 13.99 -3.32
CA GLU A 259 -4.36 15.06 -3.86
C GLU A 259 -4.81 15.54 -5.26
N ASN A 260 -6.05 15.22 -5.68
CA ASN A 260 -6.60 15.72 -6.93
C ASN A 260 -7.08 17.14 -6.73
N LYS A 261 -6.68 18.06 -7.61
CA LYS A 261 -7.26 19.40 -7.66
C LYS A 261 -8.77 19.32 -7.97
N ILE A 262 -9.59 19.77 -7.03
CA ILE A 262 -11.06 19.74 -7.13
C ILE A 262 -11.70 21.14 -7.13
N GLY A 263 -10.89 22.20 -7.04
CA GLY A 263 -11.32 23.59 -7.19
C GLY A 263 -10.14 24.54 -7.28
N GLU A 264 -10.33 25.66 -7.98
CA GLU A 264 -9.30 26.70 -8.14
C GLU A 264 -9.94 28.06 -8.38
N VAL A 265 -9.32 29.09 -7.81
CA VAL A 265 -9.55 30.50 -8.11
C VAL A 265 -8.18 31.11 -8.38
N GLY A 266 -8.01 31.67 -9.58
CA GLY A 266 -6.82 32.44 -9.93
C GLY A 266 -6.66 33.69 -9.07
N LYS A 267 -5.64 34.50 -9.35
CA LYS A 267 -5.37 35.74 -8.60
C LYS A 267 -6.63 36.61 -8.45
N SER A 268 -7.11 36.73 -7.22
CA SER A 268 -8.34 37.42 -6.81
C SER A 268 -8.06 38.33 -5.62
N GLY A 269 -9.05 39.09 -5.16
CA GLY A 269 -8.93 40.04 -4.04
C GLY A 269 -8.58 39.38 -2.69
N PRO A 270 -8.66 40.14 -1.58
CA PRO A 270 -8.25 39.69 -0.25
C PRO A 270 -9.20 38.66 0.37
N ASN A 271 -10.38 38.45 -0.22
CA ASN A 271 -11.38 37.48 0.20
C ASN A 271 -11.75 36.60 -0.99
N VAL A 272 -11.63 35.28 -0.82
CA VAL A 272 -11.95 34.27 -1.83
C VAL A 272 -12.97 33.31 -1.27
N SER A 273 -14.11 33.19 -1.96
CA SER A 273 -15.10 32.13 -1.76
C SER A 273 -14.92 31.11 -2.87
N LEU A 274 -14.30 29.96 -2.55
CA LEU A 274 -13.91 28.95 -3.52
C LEU A 274 -15.04 27.93 -3.75
N ALA A 275 -15.67 28.02 -4.92
CA ALA A 275 -16.50 26.94 -5.43
C ALA A 275 -15.62 25.78 -5.90
N SER A 276 -15.95 24.56 -5.48
CA SER A 276 -15.22 23.34 -5.81
C SER A 276 -16.18 22.16 -5.90
N LYS A 277 -15.66 20.93 -6.04
CA LYS A 277 -16.47 19.71 -5.90
C LYS A 277 -16.93 19.42 -4.46
N LEU A 278 -16.41 20.16 -3.48
CA LEU A 278 -16.82 20.03 -2.09
C LEU A 278 -18.30 20.38 -1.89
N PRO A 279 -18.97 19.79 -0.88
CA PRO A 279 -20.36 20.11 -0.58
C PRO A 279 -20.58 21.53 -0.08
N LEU A 280 -19.57 22.17 0.50
CA LEU A 280 -19.63 23.51 1.08
C LEU A 280 -18.57 24.41 0.42
N THR A 281 -18.74 25.72 0.55
CA THR A 281 -17.76 26.70 0.07
C THR A 281 -16.59 26.79 1.04
N LEU A 282 -15.36 26.82 0.53
CA LEU A 282 -14.17 27.15 1.31
C LEU A 282 -13.94 28.66 1.23
N GLU A 283 -13.96 29.34 2.37
CA GLU A 283 -13.69 30.76 2.48
C GLU A 283 -12.25 31.00 2.91
N VAL A 284 -11.54 31.86 2.19
CA VAL A 284 -10.15 32.25 2.47
C VAL A 284 -10.04 33.77 2.54
N LYS A 285 -9.47 34.31 3.61
CA LYS A 285 -9.41 35.76 3.86
C LYS A 285 -8.05 36.19 4.37
N THR A 286 -7.47 37.24 3.77
CA THR A 286 -6.25 37.86 4.30
C THR A 286 -6.55 38.83 5.43
N GLY A 287 -5.61 39.02 6.35
CA GLY A 287 -5.63 40.15 7.26
C GLY A 287 -5.29 41.50 6.60
N GLY A 288 -5.06 42.52 7.42
CA GLY A 288 -4.79 43.90 7.00
C GLY A 288 -3.32 44.20 6.72
N ILE A 289 -2.39 43.45 7.33
CA ILE A 289 -0.93 43.63 7.20
C ILE A 289 -0.20 42.30 6.93
N ASP A 290 1.08 42.37 6.53
CA ASP A 290 1.87 41.20 6.09
C ASP A 290 2.02 40.12 7.18
N LYS A 291 2.01 40.55 8.44
CA LYS A 291 2.13 39.68 9.61
C LYS A 291 0.82 39.00 9.99
N ASP A 292 -0.31 39.47 9.48
CA ASP A 292 -1.58 38.87 9.83
C ASP A 292 -1.70 37.49 9.17
N PRO A 293 -2.27 36.51 9.89
CA PRO A 293 -2.48 35.21 9.31
C PRO A 293 -3.62 35.23 8.30
N VAL A 294 -3.57 34.30 7.34
CA VAL A 294 -4.70 34.04 6.45
C VAL A 294 -5.71 33.19 7.21
N SER A 295 -6.97 33.60 7.19
CA SER A 295 -8.09 32.89 7.83
C SER A 295 -8.80 31.99 6.83
N PHE A 296 -9.22 30.82 7.29
CA PHE A 296 -9.91 29.81 6.51
C PHE A 296 -11.19 29.41 7.22
N ALA A 297 -12.24 29.11 6.46
CA ALA A 297 -13.47 28.52 6.99
C ALA A 297 -14.10 27.54 6.00
N TYR A 298 -14.51 26.38 6.49
CA TYR A 298 -15.20 25.36 5.71
C TYR A 298 -16.27 24.69 6.59
N GLY A 299 -17.54 24.92 6.25
CA GLY A 299 -18.65 24.48 7.08
C GLY A 299 -18.60 25.07 8.49
N GLY A 300 -18.46 24.20 9.50
CA GLY A 300 -18.34 24.59 10.91
C GLY A 300 -16.89 24.70 11.42
N ASP A 301 -15.90 24.34 10.61
CA ASP A 301 -14.49 24.44 10.99
C ASP A 301 -13.89 25.77 10.51
N SER A 302 -13.03 26.36 11.33
CA SER A 302 -12.35 27.62 11.04
C SER A 302 -10.96 27.62 11.65
N TRP A 303 -9.97 28.08 10.90
CA TRP A 303 -8.57 28.10 11.33
C TRP A 303 -7.80 29.24 10.67
N THR A 304 -6.54 29.41 11.07
CA THR A 304 -5.65 30.40 10.49
C THR A 304 -4.37 29.75 9.99
N SER A 305 -3.59 30.48 9.19
CA SER A 305 -2.30 30.03 8.69
C SER A 305 -1.27 29.74 9.79
N ASP A 306 -1.51 30.19 11.04
CA ASP A 306 -0.64 29.91 12.19
C ASP A 306 -0.97 28.57 12.89
N ASP A 307 -2.05 27.90 12.46
CA ASP A 307 -2.42 26.58 12.99
C ASP A 307 -1.37 25.52 12.58
N LYS A 308 -1.13 24.54 13.45
CA LYS A 308 -0.22 23.41 13.22
C LYS A 308 -0.55 22.59 11.97
N ARG A 309 -1.78 22.69 11.45
CA ARG A 309 -2.21 22.05 10.20
C ARG A 309 -1.68 22.76 8.94
N CYS A 310 -1.04 23.91 9.09
CA CYS A 310 -0.53 24.73 8.00
C CYS A 310 1.00 24.75 7.95
N LYS A 311 1.54 24.81 6.73
CA LYS A 311 2.93 25.14 6.44
C LYS A 311 2.95 26.46 5.69
N VAL A 312 3.59 27.47 6.27
CA VAL A 312 3.64 28.83 5.71
C VAL A 312 5.07 29.16 5.32
N GLY A 313 5.26 29.51 4.05
CA GLY A 313 6.52 30.04 3.54
C GLY A 313 6.70 31.52 3.85
N SER A 314 7.94 31.99 3.77
CA SER A 314 8.26 33.42 3.77
C SER A 314 7.78 34.09 2.47
N TYR A 315 7.68 35.41 2.47
CA TYR A 315 7.55 36.16 1.23
C TYR A 315 8.84 36.06 0.42
N ASP A 316 8.71 35.56 -0.81
CA ASP A 316 9.73 35.53 -1.83
C ASP A 316 9.16 36.19 -3.09
N SER A 317 9.89 37.17 -3.62
CA SER A 317 9.53 37.85 -4.88
C SER A 317 8.10 38.42 -4.89
N GLY A 318 7.66 38.95 -3.75
CA GLY A 318 6.34 39.58 -3.61
C GLY A 318 5.19 38.62 -3.35
N ALA A 319 5.44 37.33 -3.08
CA ALA A 319 4.39 36.39 -2.71
C ALA A 319 4.87 35.37 -1.66
N ARG A 320 3.95 34.85 -0.85
CA ARG A 320 4.20 33.70 0.04
C ARG A 320 3.25 32.56 -0.28
N GLN A 321 3.73 31.34 -0.07
CA GLN A 321 2.97 30.10 -0.28
C GLN A 321 2.53 29.52 1.05
N MET A 322 1.34 28.93 1.09
CA MET A 322 0.77 28.28 2.27
C MET A 322 0.08 26.99 1.86
N ASP A 323 0.35 25.91 2.58
CA ASP A 323 -0.33 24.63 2.42
C ASP A 323 -0.97 24.24 3.75
N CYS A 324 -2.29 24.09 3.78
CA CYS A 324 -3.02 23.71 4.98
C CYS A 324 -3.86 22.45 4.75
N GLY A 325 -3.91 21.56 5.75
CA GLY A 325 -4.82 20.42 5.77
C GLY A 325 -6.16 20.75 6.45
N PHE A 326 -7.25 20.16 5.98
CA PHE A 326 -8.56 20.22 6.64
C PHE A 326 -9.40 18.99 6.30
N THR A 327 -10.37 18.66 7.15
CA THR A 327 -11.26 17.53 6.88
C THR A 327 -12.30 17.93 5.85
N CYS A 328 -12.38 17.17 4.76
CA CYS A 328 -13.45 17.23 3.78
C CYS A 328 -13.95 15.80 3.47
#